data_AF-A0A7X7KB89-F1
#
_entry.id   AF-A0A7X7KB89-F1
#
_cell.length_a   1.000
_cell.length_b   1.000
_cell.length_c   1.000
_cell.angle_alpha   90.00
_cell.angle_beta   90.00
_cell.angle_gamma   90.00
#
_symmetry.space_group_name_H-M   'P 1'
#
loop_
_entity.id
_entity.type
_entity.pdbx_description
1 polymer ?
#
loop_
_entity_poly.entity_id
_entity_poly.type
_entity_poly.pdbx_seq_one_letter_code
_entity_poly.pdbx_strand_id
1 'polypeptide(L)'
;MDFTRILANVIGELFNPVTAAYAIAAIGLNVHFGLTGLLNMGQAGFMLIGAYGFAITTLAGHSAAMGLLVGLAASTLFALLLGMPTLRLRGDYLAIVTIAAAEIV
;
A
#
# COMPACT_ATOMS: atom_id res chain seq x y z
N MET A 1 -3.97 32.08 -17.77
CA MET A 1 -4.19 30.73 -17.22
C MET A 1 -4.58 29.83 -18.37
N ASP A 2 -3.69 28.94 -18.83
CA ASP A 2 -3.98 28.05 -19.95
C ASP A 2 -4.92 26.91 -19.50
N PHE A 3 -6.22 27.20 -19.44
CA PHE A 3 -7.24 26.24 -18.99
C PHE A 3 -7.21 24.92 -19.78
N THR A 4 -6.91 24.97 -21.08
CA THR A 4 -6.79 23.78 -21.94
C THR A 4 -5.66 22.85 -21.49
N ARG A 5 -4.53 23.40 -21.02
CA ARG A 5 -3.40 22.61 -20.51
C ARG A 5 -3.74 21.98 -19.16
N ILE A 6 -4.41 22.73 -18.29
CA ILE A 6 -4.86 22.22 -16.99
C ILE A 6 -5.83 21.04 -17.21
N LEU A 7 -6.82 21.20 -18.10
CA LEU A 7 -7.80 20.16 -18.39
C LEU A 7 -7.15 18.89 -18.98
N ALA A 8 -6.21 19.06 -19.92
CA ALA A 8 -5.47 17.94 -20.51
C ALA A 8 -4.64 17.18 -19.46
N ASN A 9 -3.97 17.90 -18.55
CA ASN A 9 -3.20 17.29 -17.47
C ASN A 9 -4.09 16.54 -16.47
N VAL A 10 -5.24 17.13 -16.08
CA VAL A 10 -6.21 16.49 -15.18
C VAL A 10 -6.72 15.18 -15.78
N ILE A 11 -7.09 15.19 -17.06
CA ILE A 11 -7.55 13.98 -17.76
C ILE A 11 -6.43 12.93 -17.81
N GLY A 12 -5.18 13.36 -18.04
CA GLY A 12 -4.02 12.46 -18.01
C GLY A 12 -3.82 11.78 -16.66
N GLU A 13 -3.94 12.54 -15.56
CA GLU A 13 -3.77 12.00 -14.20
C GLU A 13 -4.85 10.98 -13.81
N LEU A 14 -6.05 11.05 -14.39
CA LEU A 14 -7.10 10.06 -14.15
C LEU A 14 -6.69 8.64 -14.56
N PHE A 15 -5.83 8.50 -15.59
CA PHE A 15 -5.37 7.21 -16.10
C PHE A 15 -3.94 6.86 -15.66
N ASN A 16 -3.32 7.71 -14.84
CA ASN A 16 -1.97 7.47 -14.35
C ASN A 16 -1.95 6.27 -13.40
N PRO A 17 -1.06 5.27 -13.60
CA PRO A 17 -0.91 4.13 -12.69
C PRO A 17 -0.65 4.55 -11.24
N VAL A 18 0.01 5.69 -11.01
CA VAL A 18 0.26 6.22 -9.67
C VAL A 18 -1.05 6.62 -8.98
N THR A 19 -1.98 7.22 -9.71
CA THR A 19 -3.33 7.54 -9.21
C THR A 19 -4.09 6.28 -8.82
N ALA A 20 -4.02 5.23 -9.64
CA ALA A 20 -4.63 3.94 -9.33
C ALA A 20 -4.03 3.31 -8.06
N ALA A 21 -2.72 3.41 -7.87
CA ALA A 21 -2.05 2.92 -6.65
C ALA A 21 -2.54 3.66 -5.39
N TYR A 22 -2.64 5.00 -5.43
CA TYR A 22 -3.17 5.78 -4.31
C TYR A 22 -4.66 5.52 -4.07
N ALA A 23 -5.45 5.31 -5.12
CA ALA A 23 -6.86 4.95 -4.99
C ALA A 23 -7.03 3.60 -4.27
N ILE A 24 -6.24 2.59 -4.63
CA ILE A 24 -6.23 1.29 -3.95
C ILE A 24 -5.80 1.45 -2.49
N ALA A 25 -4.77 2.26 -2.21
CA ALA A 25 -4.32 2.55 -0.85
C ALA A 25 -5.41 3.24 -0.01
N ALA A 26 -6.12 4.20 -0.58
CA ALA A 26 -7.24 4.87 0.07
C ALA A 26 -8.41 3.92 0.37
N ILE A 27 -8.71 2.99 -0.54
CA ILE A 27 -9.70 1.93 -0.31
C ILE A 27 -9.25 1.03 0.84
N GLY A 28 -7.97 0.60 0.85
CA GLY A 28 -7.41 -0.19 1.94
C GLY A 28 -7.48 0.51 3.30
N LEU A 29 -7.22 1.81 3.34
CA LEU A 29 -7.36 2.62 4.56
C LEU A 29 -8.83 2.75 4.98
N ASN A 30 -9.77 2.92 4.04
CA ASN A 30 -11.20 2.94 4.34
C ASN A 30 -11.69 1.61 4.94
N VAL A 31 -11.19 0.48 4.44
CA VAL A 31 -11.51 -0.84 5.00
C VAL A 31 -11.04 -0.95 6.45
N HIS A 32 -9.83 -0.50 6.78
CA HIS A 32 -9.34 -0.53 8.16
C HIS A 32 -10.06 0.50 9.03
N PHE A 33 -9.89 1.79 8.74
CA PHE A 33 -10.37 2.84 9.61
C PHE A 33 -11.87 3.11 9.47
N GLY A 34 -12.37 3.17 8.23
CA GLY A 34 -13.77 3.49 7.96
C GLY A 34 -14.74 2.39 8.40
N LEU A 35 -14.39 1.12 8.21
CA LEU A 35 -15.29 0.00 8.56
C LEU A 35 -15.04 -0.56 9.96
N THR A 36 -13.79 -0.61 10.43
CA THR A 36 -13.48 -1.24 11.74
C THR A 36 -13.15 -0.24 12.85
N GLY A 37 -12.96 1.04 12.53
CA GLY A 37 -12.52 2.06 13.49
C GLY A 37 -11.05 1.93 13.91
N LEU A 38 -10.31 0.98 13.32
CA LEU A 38 -8.91 0.74 13.63
C LEU A 38 -8.02 1.63 12.76
N LEU A 39 -7.31 2.55 13.41
CA LEU A 39 -6.37 3.44 12.74
C LEU A 39 -5.08 2.68 12.36
N ASN A 40 -4.97 2.27 11.10
CA ASN A 40 -3.77 1.65 10.54
C ASN A 40 -2.97 2.69 9.74
N MET A 41 -1.85 3.13 10.30
CA MET A 41 -0.94 4.10 9.67
C MET A 41 0.22 3.45 8.91
N GLY A 42 0.23 2.12 8.84
CA GLY A 42 1.30 1.35 8.19
C GLY A 42 1.11 1.13 6.68
N GLN A 43 0.10 1.75 6.07
CA GLN A 43 -0.26 1.50 4.66
C GLN A 43 0.89 1.73 3.68
N ALA A 44 1.73 2.75 3.93
CA ALA A 44 2.90 3.02 3.10
C ALA A 44 3.92 1.86 3.11
N GLY A 45 4.14 1.23 4.27
CA GLY A 45 5.03 0.07 4.39
C GLY A 45 4.51 -1.15 3.60
N PHE A 46 3.19 -1.40 3.66
CA PHE A 46 2.59 -2.48 2.85
C PHE A 46 2.71 -2.22 1.35
N MET A 47 2.52 -0.98 0.90
CA MET A 47 2.74 -0.59 -0.49
C MET A 47 4.20 -0.78 -0.92
N LEU A 48 5.16 -0.38 -0.07
CA LEU A 48 6.59 -0.56 -0.32
C LEU A 48 6.97 -2.03 -0.50
N ILE A 49 6.55 -2.91 0.41
CA ILE A 49 6.86 -4.35 0.32
C ILE A 49 6.32 -4.96 -0.98
N GLY A 50 5.08 -4.63 -1.36
CA GLY A 50 4.49 -5.11 -2.61
C GLY A 50 5.23 -4.61 -3.84
N ALA A 51 5.55 -3.31 -3.87
CA ALA A 51 6.26 -2.67 -4.98
C ALA A 51 7.69 -3.21 -5.14
N TYR A 52 8.45 -3.34 -4.05
CA TYR A 52 9.80 -3.88 -4.06
C TYR A 52 9.81 -5.37 -4.39
N GLY A 53 8.87 -6.17 -3.85
CA GLY A 53 8.73 -7.58 -4.19
C GLY A 53 8.50 -7.79 -5.69
N PHE A 54 7.62 -6.97 -6.29
CA PHE A 54 7.40 -6.96 -7.74
C PHE A 54 8.65 -6.52 -8.51
N ALA A 55 9.26 -5.40 -8.13
CA ALA A 55 10.40 -4.81 -8.83
C ALA A 55 11.62 -5.74 -8.80
N ILE A 56 11.97 -6.30 -7.65
CA ILE A 56 13.11 -7.21 -7.51
C ILE A 56 12.91 -8.46 -8.36
N THR A 57 11.71 -9.05 -8.35
CA THR A 57 11.40 -10.26 -9.11
C THR A 57 11.50 -10.03 -10.62
N THR A 58 10.98 -8.90 -11.09
CA THR A 58 11.05 -8.52 -12.52
C THR A 58 12.46 -8.13 -12.95
N LEU A 59 13.22 -7.43 -12.10
CA LEU A 59 14.64 -7.13 -12.34
C LEU A 59 15.51 -8.40 -12.37
N ALA A 60 15.12 -9.44 -11.63
CA ALA A 60 15.76 -10.75 -11.68
C ALA A 60 15.42 -11.56 -12.95
N GLY A 61 14.66 -10.99 -13.90
CA GLY A 61 14.33 -11.62 -15.18
C GLY A 61 13.10 -12.51 -15.18
N HIS A 62 12.33 -12.55 -14.07
CA HIS A 62 11.07 -13.31 -14.02
C HIS A 62 9.90 -12.53 -14.64
N SER A 63 8.81 -13.24 -14.94
CA SER A 63 7.61 -12.63 -15.53
C SER A 63 6.92 -11.66 -14.57
N ALA A 64 6.20 -10.67 -15.12
CA ALA A 64 5.40 -9.73 -14.33
C ALA A 64 4.34 -10.44 -13.46
N ALA A 65 3.75 -11.54 -13.95
CA ALA A 65 2.81 -12.34 -13.17
C ALA A 65 3.48 -12.96 -11.94
N MET A 66 4.73 -13.44 -12.07
CA MET A 66 5.50 -13.94 -10.93
C MET A 66 5.87 -12.81 -9.97
N GLY A 67 6.23 -11.63 -10.49
CA GLY A 67 6.46 -10.44 -9.66
C GLY A 67 5.23 -10.05 -8.85
N LEU A 68 4.03 -10.13 -9.45
CA LEU A 68 2.77 -9.88 -8.75
C LEU A 68 2.54 -10.90 -7.62
N LEU A 69 2.75 -12.18 -7.89
CA LEU A 69 2.61 -13.23 -6.88
C LEU A 69 3.62 -13.08 -5.73
N VAL A 70 4.87 -12.72 -6.03
CA VAL A 70 5.89 -12.47 -5.01
C VAL A 70 5.53 -11.24 -4.17
N GLY A 71 5.09 -10.14 -4.79
CA GLY A 71 4.61 -8.96 -4.08
C GLY A 71 3.43 -9.29 -3.14
N LEU A 72 2.42 -10.01 -3.64
CA LEU A 72 1.27 -10.45 -2.84
C LEU A 72 1.69 -11.37 -1.68
N ALA A 73 2.58 -12.33 -1.94
CA ALA A 73 3.08 -13.24 -0.92
C ALA A 73 3.88 -12.50 0.16
N ALA A 74 4.75 -11.56 -0.23
CA ALA A 74 5.54 -10.75 0.68
C ALA A 74 4.67 -9.84 1.56
N SER A 75 3.71 -9.13 0.96
CA SER A 75 2.76 -8.28 1.71
C SER A 75 1.88 -9.11 2.65
N THR A 76 1.44 -10.31 2.23
CA THR A 76 0.65 -11.23 3.08
C THR A 76 1.48 -11.75 4.25
N LEU A 77 2.73 -12.15 3.99
CA LEU A 77 3.63 -12.61 5.05
C LEU A 77 3.88 -11.51 6.07
N PHE A 78 4.15 -10.28 5.62
CA PHE A 78 4.29 -9.13 6.50
C PHE A 78 3.00 -8.84 7.28
N ALA A 79 1.83 -8.95 6.64
CA ALA A 79 0.54 -8.79 7.29
C ALA A 79 0.31 -9.83 8.40
N LEU A 80 0.78 -11.07 8.22
CA LEU A 80 0.70 -12.11 9.25
C LEU A 80 1.67 -11.83 10.40
N LEU A 81 2.92 -11.47 10.07
CA LEU A 81 3.97 -11.15 11.05
C LEU A 81 3.58 -9.95 11.93
N LEU A 82 3.02 -8.89 11.32
CA LEU A 82 2.55 -7.70 12.04
C LEU A 82 1.15 -7.91 12.65
N GLY A 83 0.27 -8.63 11.97
CA GLY A 83 -1.12 -8.86 12.37
C GLY A 83 -1.23 -9.66 13.66
N MET A 84 -0.52 -10.80 13.76
CA MET A 84 -0.57 -11.66 14.95
C MET A 84 -0.30 -10.92 16.29
N PRO A 85 0.78 -10.13 16.45
CA PRO A 85 1.03 -9.40 17.69
C PRO A 85 0.06 -8.23 17.88
N THR A 86 -0.40 -7.59 16.80
CA THR A 86 -1.27 -6.41 16.87
C THR A 86 -2.73 -6.73 17.24
N LEU A 87 -3.19 -7.97 17.11
CA LEU A 87 -4.52 -8.42 17.56
C LEU A 87 -4.79 -8.14 19.05
N ARG A 88 -3.75 -7.98 19.86
CA ARG A 88 -3.86 -7.68 21.31
C ARG A 88 -3.92 -6.19 21.62
N LEU A 89 -3.64 -5.34 20.63
CA LEU A 89 -3.58 -3.89 20.78
C LEU A 89 -4.96 -3.27 20.52
N ARG A 90 -5.21 -2.11 21.12
CA ARG A 90 -6.47 -1.37 20.97
C ARG A 90 -6.19 0.10 20.74
N GLY A 91 -7.05 0.74 19.95
CA GLY A 91 -6.99 2.18 19.69
C GLY A 91 -5.60 2.64 19.25
N ASP A 92 -5.07 3.63 19.95
CA ASP A 92 -3.83 4.33 19.57
C ASP A 92 -2.59 3.44 19.57
N TYR A 93 -2.56 2.36 20.36
CA TYR A 93 -1.44 1.43 20.36
C TYR A 93 -1.27 0.71 19.02
N LEU A 94 -2.38 0.42 18.33
CA LEU A 94 -2.32 -0.18 16.99
C LEU A 94 -1.73 0.81 15.98
N ALA A 95 -2.11 2.09 16.09
CA ALA A 95 -1.59 3.13 15.22
C ALA A 95 -0.07 3.29 15.39
N ILE A 96 0.42 3.38 16.63
CA ILE A 96 1.86 3.54 16.92
C ILE A 96 2.67 2.36 16.34
N VAL A 97 2.21 1.13 16.56
CA VAL A 97 2.92 -0.07 16.06
C VAL A 97 2.93 -0.12 14.54
N THR A 98 1.83 0.28 13.89
CA THR A 98 1.77 0.30 12.42
C THR A 98 2.64 1.41 11.80
N ILE A 99 2.79 2.57 12.46
CA ILE A 99 3.76 3.61 12.05
C ILE A 99 5.18 3.05 12.16
N ALA A 100 5.54 2.51 13.33
CA ALA A 100 6.88 1.97 13.56
C ALA A 100 7.22 0.85 12.56
N ALA A 101 6.26 -0.01 12.24
CA ALA A 101 6.44 -1.05 11.24
C ALA A 101 6.66 -0.49 9.83
N ALA A 102 5.97 0.58 9.45
CA ALA A 102 6.17 1.21 8.14
C ALA A 102 7.48 2.00 8.04
N GLU A 103 8.00 2.53 9.15
CA GLU A 103 9.27 3.27 9.18
C GLU A 103 10.50 2.34 9.10
N ILE A 104 10.36 1.08 9.51
CA ILE A 104 11.44 0.07 9.46
C ILE A 104 11.63 -0.51 8.04
N VAL A 105 10.56 -0.49 7.23
CA VAL A 105 10.55 -1.02 5.84
C VAL A 105 11.26 -0.07 4.89
#